data_AF-A0A2T2UG81-F1
#
_entry.id   AF-A0A2T2UG81-F1
#
_cell.length_a   1.000
_cell.length_b   1.000
_cell.length_c   1.000
_cell.angle_alpha   90.00
_cell.angle_beta   90.00
_cell.angle_gamma   90.00
#
_symmetry.space_group_name_H-M   'P 1'
#
loop_
_entity.id
_entity.type
_entity.pdbx_description
1 polymer ?
#
loop_
_entity_poly.entity_id
_entity_poly.type
_entity_poly.pdbx_seq_one_letter_code
_entity_poly.pdbx_strand_id
1 'polypeptide(L)'
;ERRLAERVRALLDAAPEPVDTATLGPQGGLFAYDWTPAGATNWQAVAAFTAQRHRFAVISGGPGTGKTYTIVRLMIRLVEAARAAGERPPVIRLAAPTGKAATRLQQAVVEQAPALATAPEVRGWLAQASASTLHRLLGGQPGRRSRFRHHHGNRLPHDAVIVDETSMVSLSLMARLVEAVRPAARLV
;
A
#
# COMPACT_ATOMS: atom_id res chain seq x y z
N GLU A 1 15.18 17.50 -1.50
CA GLU A 1 15.59 16.53 -2.56
C GLU A 1 16.61 15.52 -2.05
N ARG A 2 17.86 15.89 -1.75
CA ARG A 2 18.89 14.94 -1.25
C ARG A 2 18.41 14.02 -0.12
N ARG A 3 17.85 14.57 0.96
CA ARG A 3 17.29 13.78 2.07
C ARG A 3 16.19 12.81 1.67
N LEU A 4 15.33 13.20 0.72
CA LEU A 4 14.29 12.30 0.20
C LEU A 4 14.94 11.15 -0.57
N ALA A 5 15.88 11.45 -1.47
CA ALA A 5 16.58 10.44 -2.25
C ALA A 5 17.35 9.45 -1.37
N GLU A 6 18.08 9.93 -0.36
CA GLU A 6 18.77 9.10 0.63
C GLU A 6 17.79 8.19 1.36
N ARG A 7 16.65 8.74 1.80
CA ARG A 7 15.67 7.96 2.56
C ARG A 7 14.96 6.92 1.70
N VAL A 8 14.63 7.24 0.44
CA VAL A 8 14.07 6.28 -0.52
C VAL A 8 15.10 5.19 -0.83
N ARG A 9 16.37 5.55 -1.05
CA ARG A 9 17.45 4.58 -1.24
C ARG A 9 17.55 3.63 -0.04
N ALA A 10 17.50 4.14 1.18
CA ALA A 10 17.50 3.30 2.38
C ALA A 10 16.28 2.35 2.49
N LEU A 11 15.13 2.67 1.87
CA LEU A 11 14.00 1.73 1.78
C LEU A 11 14.23 0.70 0.66
N LEU A 12 14.84 1.11 -0.45
CA LEU A 12 15.18 0.23 -1.58
C LEU A 12 16.29 -0.77 -1.23
N ASP A 13 17.26 -0.38 -0.41
CA ASP A 13 18.39 -1.19 0.02
C ASP A 13 17.99 -2.28 1.04
N ALA A 14 16.77 -2.22 1.57
CA ALA A 14 16.25 -3.28 2.44
C ALA A 14 16.16 -4.61 1.67
N ALA A 15 16.65 -5.69 2.29
CA ALA A 15 16.61 -7.02 1.69
C ALA A 15 15.18 -7.37 1.26
N PRO A 16 14.97 -7.83 0.01
CA PRO A 16 13.66 -8.24 -0.47
C PRO A 16 13.08 -9.36 0.39
N GLU A 17 11.81 -9.24 0.77
CA GLU A 17 11.10 -10.31 1.48
C GLU A 17 10.80 -11.48 0.53
N PRO A 18 10.94 -12.74 0.97
CA PRO A 18 10.54 -13.88 0.17
C PRO A 18 9.03 -13.82 -0.09
N VAL A 19 8.63 -14.01 -1.34
CA VAL A 19 7.23 -14.07 -1.75
C VAL A 19 6.96 -15.39 -2.42
N ASP A 20 5.83 -16.03 -2.07
CA ASP A 20 5.40 -17.27 -2.69
C ASP A 20 4.87 -17.02 -4.10
N THR A 21 5.73 -17.21 -5.11
CA THR A 21 5.39 -17.01 -6.51
C THR A 21 4.43 -18.06 -7.07
N ALA A 22 4.18 -19.17 -6.38
CA ALA A 22 3.20 -20.17 -6.83
C ALA A 22 1.78 -19.59 -6.85
N THR A 23 1.49 -18.67 -5.92
CA THR A 23 0.22 -17.94 -5.84
C THR A 23 0.10 -16.79 -6.83
N LEU A 24 1.14 -16.52 -7.62
CA LEU A 24 1.11 -15.45 -8.63
C LEU A 24 0.21 -15.84 -9.80
N GLY A 25 0.23 -17.10 -10.23
CA GLY A 25 -0.46 -17.60 -11.43
C GLY A 25 -1.98 -17.79 -11.27
N PRO A 26 -2.68 -18.24 -12.33
CA PRO A 26 -4.14 -18.42 -12.34
C PRO A 26 -4.69 -19.31 -11.23
N GLN A 27 -3.89 -20.30 -10.80
CA GLN A 27 -4.23 -21.23 -9.73
C GLN A 27 -4.31 -20.55 -8.35
N GLY A 28 -3.71 -19.36 -8.19
CA GLY A 28 -3.68 -18.63 -6.93
C GLY A 28 -5.02 -18.03 -6.52
N GLY A 29 -6.01 -17.97 -7.43
CA GLY A 29 -7.39 -17.54 -7.16
C GLY A 29 -7.58 -16.07 -6.76
N LEU A 30 -6.50 -15.36 -6.44
CA LEU A 30 -6.55 -13.97 -6.01
C LEU A 30 -6.71 -13.04 -7.20
N PHE A 31 -5.91 -13.21 -8.25
CA PHE A 31 -5.99 -12.42 -9.49
C PHE A 31 -6.87 -13.10 -10.52
N ALA A 32 -7.68 -12.31 -11.21
CA ALA A 32 -8.42 -12.82 -12.34
C ALA A 32 -7.52 -12.81 -13.58
N TYR A 33 -7.72 -13.83 -14.41
CA TYR A 33 -6.93 -14.09 -15.61
C TYR A 33 -7.82 -14.18 -16.86
N ASP A 34 -9.12 -14.02 -16.71
CA ASP A 34 -10.13 -14.01 -17.77
C ASP A 34 -9.91 -12.89 -18.79
N TRP A 35 -9.37 -11.74 -18.37
CA TRP A 35 -8.96 -10.66 -19.27
C TRP A 35 -7.47 -10.69 -19.66
N THR A 36 -6.71 -11.70 -19.22
CA THR A 36 -5.30 -11.84 -19.56
C THR A 36 -5.18 -12.84 -20.73
N PRO A 37 -4.68 -12.43 -21.91
CA PRO A 37 -4.48 -13.36 -23.02
C PRO A 37 -3.65 -14.57 -22.60
N ALA A 38 -3.95 -15.74 -23.17
CA ALA A 38 -3.20 -16.97 -22.88
C ALA A 38 -1.69 -16.74 -23.14
N GLY A 39 -0.86 -17.04 -22.15
CA GLY A 39 0.59 -16.81 -22.21
C GLY A 39 1.04 -15.37 -21.94
N ALA A 40 0.13 -14.42 -21.72
CA ALA A 40 0.48 -13.04 -21.37
C ALA A 40 0.70 -12.86 -19.86
N THR A 41 1.56 -11.89 -19.52
CA THR A 41 1.86 -11.52 -18.13
C THR A 41 0.70 -10.71 -17.52
N ASN A 42 0.20 -11.16 -16.36
CA ASN A 42 -0.72 -10.36 -15.55
C ASN A 42 0.05 -9.30 -14.75
N TRP A 43 0.13 -8.08 -15.29
CA TRP A 43 0.88 -6.98 -14.67
C TRP A 43 0.33 -6.53 -13.32
N GLN A 44 -0.95 -6.73 -13.04
CA GLN A 44 -1.54 -6.43 -11.73
C GLN A 44 -1.02 -7.40 -10.67
N ALA A 45 -0.94 -8.69 -11.01
CA ALA A 45 -0.30 -9.69 -10.16
C ALA A 45 1.18 -9.34 -9.94
N VAL A 46 1.94 -9.08 -11.01
CA VAL A 46 3.36 -8.68 -10.91
C VAL A 46 3.55 -7.46 -10.02
N ALA A 47 2.72 -6.42 -10.16
CA ALA A 47 2.81 -5.21 -9.37
C ALA A 47 2.54 -5.47 -7.87
N ALA A 48 1.51 -6.25 -7.53
CA ALA A 48 1.21 -6.60 -6.15
C ALA A 48 2.32 -7.44 -5.51
N PHE A 49 2.85 -8.44 -6.21
CA PHE A 49 3.94 -9.27 -5.69
C PHE A 49 5.26 -8.51 -5.58
N THR A 50 5.56 -7.61 -6.52
CA THR A 50 6.71 -6.70 -6.42
C THR A 50 6.56 -5.79 -5.20
N ALA A 51 5.38 -5.20 -4.99
CA ALA A 51 5.10 -4.38 -3.83
C ALA A 51 5.16 -5.19 -2.52
N GLN A 52 4.72 -6.46 -2.51
CA GLN A 52 4.86 -7.36 -1.37
C GLN A 52 6.34 -7.67 -1.07
N ARG A 53 7.18 -7.79 -2.10
CA ARG A 53 8.59 -8.16 -1.97
C ARG A 53 9.47 -7.01 -1.45
N HIS A 54 9.17 -5.77 -1.81
CA HIS A 54 10.03 -4.62 -1.49
C HIS A 54 9.42 -3.68 -0.45
N ARG A 55 10.25 -2.96 0.33
CA ARG A 55 9.79 -1.94 1.30
C ARG A 55 9.35 -0.64 0.64
N PHE A 56 9.79 -0.38 -0.58
CA PHE A 56 9.33 0.74 -1.39
C PHE A 56 8.96 0.22 -2.77
N ALA A 57 7.77 0.58 -3.24
CA ALA A 57 7.30 0.28 -4.59
C ALA A 57 6.46 1.44 -5.11
N VAL A 58 6.41 1.60 -6.43
CA VAL A 58 5.52 2.55 -7.10
C VAL A 58 4.69 1.76 -8.11
N ILE A 59 3.36 1.81 -7.97
CA ILE A 59 2.43 1.18 -8.90
C ILE A 59 1.86 2.26 -9.82
N SER A 60 2.41 2.33 -11.03
CA SER A 60 1.94 3.27 -12.06
C SER A 60 1.00 2.61 -13.06
N GLY A 61 0.03 3.37 -13.55
CA GLY A 61 -0.89 2.96 -14.62
C GLY A 61 -1.88 4.06 -14.95
N GLY A 62 -2.39 4.10 -16.18
CA GLY A 62 -3.41 5.06 -16.62
C GLY A 62 -4.73 4.93 -15.84
N PRO A 63 -5.69 5.85 -16.06
CA PRO A 63 -7.07 5.67 -15.58
C PRO A 63 -7.64 4.32 -16.02
N GLY A 64 -8.42 3.66 -15.16
CA GLY A 64 -9.06 2.37 -15.50
C GLY A 64 -8.17 1.12 -15.50
N THR A 65 -6.85 1.24 -15.27
CA THR A 65 -5.90 0.09 -15.28
C THR A 65 -5.98 -0.84 -14.06
N GLY A 66 -6.94 -0.62 -13.15
CA GLY A 66 -7.12 -1.47 -11.96
C GLY A 66 -6.03 -1.30 -10.89
N LYS A 67 -5.49 -0.09 -10.70
CA LYS A 67 -4.56 0.21 -9.58
C LYS A 67 -5.17 -0.12 -8.22
N THR A 68 -6.41 0.32 -7.98
CA THR A 68 -7.13 0.04 -6.72
C THR A 68 -7.39 -1.45 -6.55
N TYR A 69 -7.76 -2.16 -7.62
CA TYR A 69 -7.85 -3.61 -7.63
C TYR A 69 -6.51 -4.24 -7.19
N THR A 70 -5.39 -3.83 -7.79
CA THR A 70 -4.05 -4.30 -7.42
C THR A 70 -3.72 -4.05 -5.94
N ILE A 71 -4.02 -2.86 -5.42
CA ILE A 71 -3.80 -2.47 -4.02
C ILE A 71 -4.57 -3.37 -3.05
N VAL A 72 -5.85 -3.62 -3.31
CA VAL A 72 -6.69 -4.49 -2.46
C VAL A 72 -6.07 -5.88 -2.33
N ARG A 73 -5.54 -6.43 -3.43
CA ARG A 73 -4.93 -7.76 -3.41
C ARG A 73 -3.53 -7.78 -2.82
N LEU A 74 -2.75 -6.72 -2.97
CA LEU A 74 -1.55 -6.53 -2.18
C LEU A 74 -1.87 -6.58 -0.67
N MET A 75 -2.93 -5.90 -0.22
CA MET A 75 -3.33 -5.92 1.20
C MET A 75 -3.68 -7.34 1.67
N ILE A 76 -4.42 -8.11 0.87
CA ILE A 76 -4.70 -9.52 1.15
C ILE A 76 -3.40 -10.31 1.30
N ARG A 77 -2.48 -10.20 0.33
CA ARG A 77 -1.21 -10.93 0.35
C ARG A 77 -0.37 -10.62 1.58
N LEU A 78 -0.33 -9.36 2.00
CA LEU A 78 0.40 -8.94 3.20
C LEU A 78 -0.19 -9.57 4.46
N VAL A 79 -1.52 -9.64 4.59
CA VAL A 79 -2.20 -10.26 5.74
C VAL A 79 -2.04 -11.77 5.73
N GLU A 80 -2.21 -12.42 4.57
CA GLU A 80 -2.06 -13.87 4.42
C GLU A 80 -0.61 -14.32 4.65
N ALA A 81 0.38 -13.57 4.17
CA ALA A 81 1.79 -13.89 4.40
C ALA A 81 2.15 -13.82 5.88
N ALA A 82 1.72 -12.77 6.59
CA ALA A 82 1.92 -12.66 8.03
C ALA A 82 1.25 -13.84 8.77
N ARG A 83 0.03 -14.21 8.39
CA ARG A 83 -0.67 -15.38 8.96
C ARG A 83 0.08 -16.69 8.72
N ALA A 84 0.56 -16.93 7.51
CA ALA A 84 1.31 -18.13 7.18
C ALA A 84 2.62 -18.24 7.97
N ALA A 85 3.22 -17.10 8.34
CA ALA A 85 4.39 -17.01 9.20
C ALA A 85 4.07 -17.08 10.72
N GLY A 86 2.79 -17.19 11.10
CA GLY A 86 2.37 -17.15 12.51
C GLY A 86 2.45 -15.77 13.16
N GLU A 87 2.55 -14.70 12.36
CA GLU A 87 2.65 -13.33 12.82
C GLU A 87 1.27 -12.65 12.94
N ARG A 88 1.22 -11.55 13.68
CA ARG A 88 0.03 -10.69 13.71
C ARG A 88 -0.22 -10.05 12.34
N PRO A 89 -1.48 -9.78 11.96
CA PRO A 89 -1.77 -9.00 10.76
C PRO A 89 -1.04 -7.63 10.77
N PRO A 90 -0.50 -7.19 9.61
CA PRO A 90 0.16 -5.91 9.51
C PRO A 90 -0.84 -4.76 9.69
N VAL A 91 -0.41 -3.69 10.37
CA VAL A 91 -1.19 -2.46 10.47
C VAL A 91 -1.00 -1.68 9.17
N ILE A 92 -1.95 -1.80 8.25
CA ILE A 92 -1.94 -1.13 6.95
C ILE A 92 -2.75 0.17 7.04
N ARG A 93 -2.19 1.26 6.52
CA ARG A 93 -2.87 2.55 6.43
C ARG A 93 -2.96 3.04 4.99
N LEU A 94 -4.16 3.42 4.58
CA LEU A 94 -4.43 4.01 3.28
C LEU A 94 -4.35 5.55 3.39
N ALA A 95 -3.78 6.18 2.38
CA ALA A 95 -3.71 7.63 2.30
C ALA A 95 -3.88 8.14 0.87
N ALA A 96 -4.31 9.39 0.77
CA ALA A 96 -4.41 10.12 -0.48
C ALA A 96 -4.08 11.60 -0.26
N PRO A 97 -3.78 12.39 -1.30
CA PRO A 97 -3.51 13.83 -1.17
C PRO A 97 -4.74 14.63 -0.74
N THR A 98 -5.95 14.20 -1.15
CA THR A 98 -7.21 14.92 -0.89
C THR A 98 -8.22 14.07 -0.13
N GLY A 99 -9.17 14.72 0.56
CA GLY A 99 -10.22 14.02 1.31
C GLY A 99 -11.11 13.18 0.39
N LYS A 100 -11.51 13.72 -0.77
CA LYS A 100 -12.31 13.00 -1.77
C LYS A 100 -11.61 11.75 -2.29
N ALA A 101 -10.31 11.84 -2.61
CA ALA A 101 -9.54 10.69 -3.05
C ALA A 101 -9.41 9.62 -1.94
N ALA A 102 -9.19 10.04 -0.70
CA ALA A 102 -9.13 9.13 0.45
C ALA A 102 -10.46 8.39 0.65
N THR A 103 -11.59 9.11 0.62
CA THR A 103 -12.93 8.48 0.74
C THR A 103 -13.18 7.47 -0.38
N ARG A 104 -12.87 7.82 -1.64
CA ARG A 104 -13.03 6.91 -2.79
C ARG A 104 -12.18 5.65 -2.65
N LEU A 105 -10.92 5.81 -2.21
CA LEU A 105 -10.01 4.69 -1.97
C LEU A 105 -10.56 3.76 -0.87
N GLN A 106 -11.03 4.33 0.24
CA GLN A 106 -11.64 3.55 1.31
C GLN A 106 -12.88 2.78 0.84
N GLN A 107 -13.80 3.46 0.16
CA GLN A 107 -15.01 2.83 -0.38
C GLN A 107 -14.67 1.66 -1.31
N ALA A 108 -13.75 1.86 -2.25
CA ALA A 108 -13.36 0.80 -3.19
C ALA A 108 -12.76 -0.44 -2.50
N VAL A 109 -12.04 -0.27 -1.39
CA VAL A 109 -11.51 -1.40 -0.61
C VAL A 109 -12.63 -2.13 0.13
N VAL A 110 -13.51 -1.38 0.82
CA VAL A 110 -14.61 -1.94 1.60
C VAL A 110 -15.64 -2.64 0.71
N GLU A 111 -15.98 -2.07 -0.44
CA GLU A 111 -16.94 -2.65 -1.40
C GLU A 111 -16.43 -3.94 -2.04
N GLN A 112 -15.11 -4.05 -2.27
CA GLN A 112 -14.53 -5.26 -2.83
C GLN A 112 -14.39 -6.39 -1.79
N ALA A 113 -14.25 -6.06 -0.50
CA ALA A 113 -13.96 -7.04 0.55
C ALA A 113 -14.85 -8.30 0.57
N PRO A 114 -16.20 -8.21 0.42
CA PRO A 114 -17.08 -9.38 0.51
C PRO A 114 -16.88 -10.41 -0.62
N ALA A 115 -16.54 -9.95 -1.83
CA ALA A 115 -16.45 -10.78 -3.03
C ALA A 115 -15.08 -11.47 -3.21
N LEU A 116 -14.12 -11.23 -2.30
CA LEU A 116 -12.76 -11.74 -2.44
C LEU A 116 -12.65 -13.18 -1.92
N ALA A 117 -12.01 -14.02 -2.73
CA ALA A 117 -11.66 -15.41 -2.42
C ALA A 117 -10.49 -15.47 -1.41
N THR A 118 -10.76 -15.08 -0.17
CA THR A 118 -9.83 -15.15 0.97
C THR A 118 -10.57 -15.60 2.24
N ALA A 119 -9.87 -15.76 3.36
CA ALA A 119 -10.47 -16.19 4.61
C ALA A 119 -11.47 -15.14 5.15
N PRO A 120 -12.58 -15.54 5.82
CA PRO A 120 -13.58 -14.62 6.35
C PRO A 120 -13.00 -13.52 7.25
N GLU A 121 -11.98 -13.81 8.04
CA GLU A 121 -11.36 -12.82 8.92
C GLU A 121 -10.55 -11.78 8.13
N VAL A 122 -9.94 -12.17 7.00
CA VAL A 122 -9.24 -11.24 6.10
C VAL A 122 -10.26 -10.30 5.45
N ARG A 123 -11.42 -10.82 5.03
CA ARG A 123 -12.53 -9.98 4.56
C ARG A 123 -13.02 -9.01 5.63
N GLY A 124 -13.20 -9.48 6.88
CA GLY A 124 -13.59 -8.63 8.00
C GLY A 124 -12.58 -7.52 8.29
N TRP A 125 -11.28 -7.83 8.20
CA TRP A 125 -10.21 -6.86 8.34
C TRP A 125 -10.23 -5.80 7.21
N LEU A 126 -10.44 -6.22 5.96
CA LEU A 126 -10.59 -5.31 4.82
C LEU A 126 -11.82 -4.40 4.95
N ALA A 127 -12.93 -4.92 5.46
CA ALA A 127 -14.15 -4.15 5.68
C ALA A 127 -13.95 -3.01 6.72
N GLN A 128 -12.92 -3.10 7.55
CA GLN A 128 -12.52 -2.08 8.52
C GLN A 128 -11.43 -1.13 7.99
N ALA A 129 -11.04 -1.26 6.71
CA ALA A 129 -10.04 -0.40 6.11
C ALA A 129 -10.41 1.08 6.24
N SER A 130 -9.41 1.89 6.56
CA SER A 130 -9.56 3.32 6.80
C SER A 130 -8.53 4.10 5.99
N ALA A 131 -9.00 5.09 5.25
CA ALA A 131 -8.16 6.02 4.52
C ALA A 131 -8.23 7.44 5.11
N SER A 132 -7.16 8.21 4.92
CA SER A 132 -7.10 9.60 5.34
C SER A 132 -6.28 10.45 4.38
N THR A 133 -6.31 11.77 4.53
CA THR A 133 -5.37 12.61 3.77
C THR A 133 -3.95 12.40 4.30
N LEU A 134 -2.93 12.58 3.47
CA LEU A 134 -1.53 12.58 3.90
C LEU A 134 -1.28 13.57 5.06
N HIS A 135 -1.94 14.73 5.02
CA HIS A 135 -1.86 15.71 6.12
C HIS A 135 -2.42 15.15 7.42
N ARG A 136 -3.59 14.49 7.39
CA ARG A 136 -4.19 13.87 8.58
C ARG A 136 -3.34 12.71 9.08
N LEU A 137 -2.82 11.88 8.17
CA LEU A 137 -1.92 10.77 8.48
C LEU A 137 -0.66 11.26 9.23
N LEU A 138 -0.04 12.32 8.74
CA LEU A 138 1.15 12.90 9.36
C LEU A 138 0.84 13.70 10.64
N GLY A 139 -0.44 13.83 11.01
CA GLY A 139 -0.88 14.61 12.17
C GLY A 139 -0.64 16.10 11.99
N GLY A 140 -0.95 16.65 10.81
CA GLY A 140 -0.92 18.08 10.54
C GLY A 140 -1.90 18.82 11.45
N GLN A 141 -1.39 19.78 12.22
CA GLN A 141 -2.19 20.56 13.15
C GLN A 141 -2.81 21.79 12.45
N PRO A 142 -4.09 22.09 12.67
CA PRO A 142 -4.70 23.34 12.22
C PRO A 142 -3.87 24.55 12.69
N GLY A 143 -3.57 25.48 11.79
CA GLY A 143 -2.82 26.70 12.10
C GLY A 143 -1.29 26.58 12.13
N ARG A 144 -0.70 25.38 12.02
CA ARG A 144 0.76 25.19 11.97
C ARG A 144 1.19 24.44 10.70
N ARG A 145 1.35 25.18 9.59
CA ARG A 145 1.62 24.63 8.24
C ARG A 145 2.88 23.74 8.13
N SER A 146 3.84 23.81 9.04
CA SER A 146 5.10 23.03 8.94
C SER A 146 5.32 21.99 10.04
N ARG A 147 4.43 21.88 11.03
CA ARG A 147 4.58 20.92 12.13
C ARG A 147 3.64 19.73 11.93
N PHE A 148 4.24 18.62 11.50
CA PHE A 148 3.62 17.30 11.52
C PHE A 148 3.98 16.59 12.82
N ARG A 149 3.00 15.91 13.42
CA ARG A 149 3.24 15.03 14.58
C ARG A 149 4.20 13.91 14.23
N HIS A 150 4.07 13.34 13.02
CA HIS A 150 4.91 12.23 12.58
C HIS A 150 6.09 12.72 11.74
N HIS A 151 7.29 12.29 12.13
CA HIS A 151 8.57 12.66 11.54
C HIS A 151 9.63 11.60 11.89
N HIS A 152 10.90 11.86 11.57
CA HIS A 152 11.97 10.88 11.77
C HIS A 152 12.16 10.38 13.21
N GLY A 153 11.83 11.22 14.20
CA GLY A 153 11.92 10.93 15.64
C GLY A 153 10.60 10.48 16.27
N ASN A 154 9.50 10.55 15.53
CA ASN A 154 8.20 10.02 15.92
C ASN A 154 7.52 9.41 14.68
N ARG A 155 7.91 8.18 14.35
CA ARG A 155 7.51 7.52 13.09
C ARG A 155 6.03 7.12 13.11
N LEU A 156 5.49 6.82 11.93
CA LEU A 156 4.14 6.27 11.77
C LEU A 156 4.05 4.86 12.40
N PRO A 157 3.01 4.56 13.20
CA PRO A 157 2.81 3.26 13.83
C PRO A 157 2.14 2.26 12.87
N HIS A 158 2.62 2.20 11.61
CA HIS A 158 2.03 1.40 10.54
C HIS A 158 3.10 0.50 9.92
N ASP A 159 2.75 -0.75 9.66
CA ASP A 159 3.63 -1.74 9.02
C ASP A 159 3.63 -1.56 7.50
N ALA A 160 2.53 -1.04 6.93
CA ALA A 160 2.47 -0.58 5.55
C ALA A 160 1.67 0.73 5.43
N VAL A 161 2.15 1.63 4.56
CA VAL A 161 1.44 2.85 4.15
C VAL A 161 1.26 2.78 2.64
N ILE A 162 0.01 2.87 2.18
CA ILE A 162 -0.33 2.85 0.76
C ILE A 162 -0.90 4.21 0.38
N VAL A 163 -0.31 4.86 -0.62
CA VAL A 163 -0.70 6.19 -1.08
C VAL A 163 -1.28 6.12 -2.49
N ASP A 164 -2.54 6.52 -2.64
CA ASP A 164 -3.17 6.69 -3.96
C ASP A 164 -3.07 8.14 -4.45
N GLU A 165 -3.17 8.34 -5.76
CA GLU A 165 -3.06 9.64 -6.44
C GLU A 165 -1.75 10.39 -6.13
N THR A 166 -0.63 9.65 -6.11
CA THR A 166 0.71 10.20 -5.82
C THR A 166 1.15 11.30 -6.80
N SER A 167 0.59 11.34 -8.00
CA SER A 167 0.82 12.39 -9.01
C SER A 167 0.44 13.79 -8.52
N MET A 168 -0.46 13.91 -7.55
CA MET A 168 -0.87 15.18 -6.94
C MET A 168 -0.07 15.52 -5.67
N VAL A 169 0.86 14.68 -5.24
CA VAL A 169 1.61 14.87 -3.99
C VAL A 169 2.82 15.78 -4.24
N SER A 170 2.90 16.88 -3.49
CA SER A 170 4.06 17.76 -3.57
C SER A 170 5.33 17.07 -3.06
N LEU A 171 6.48 17.46 -3.60
CA LEU A 171 7.79 16.97 -3.18
C LEU A 171 8.05 17.19 -1.67
N SER A 172 7.57 18.31 -1.12
CA SER A 172 7.71 18.62 0.30
C SER A 172 6.90 17.66 1.18
N LEU A 173 5.68 17.32 0.78
CA LEU A 173 4.84 16.38 1.51
C LEU A 173 5.36 14.95 1.38
N MET A 174 5.86 14.56 0.20
CA MET A 174 6.53 13.28 0.00
C MET A 174 7.77 13.16 0.90
N ALA A 175 8.62 14.18 0.96
CA ALA A 175 9.78 14.18 1.85
C ALA A 175 9.39 13.94 3.32
N ARG A 176 8.31 14.58 3.79
CA ARG A 176 7.78 14.37 5.15
C ARG A 176 7.23 12.97 5.36
N LEU A 177 6.53 12.42 4.38
CA LEU A 177 6.00 11.07 4.44
C LEU A 177 7.13 10.04 4.58
N VAL A 178 8.13 10.08 3.70
CA VAL A 178 9.23 9.10 3.72
C VAL A 178 10.10 9.26 4.98
N GLU A 179 10.24 10.49 5.51
CA GLU A 179 10.83 10.75 6.84
C GLU A 179 9.98 10.19 8.00
N ALA A 180 8.67 10.02 7.85
CA ALA A 180 7.80 9.50 8.89
C ALA A 180 7.63 7.97 8.84
N VAL A 181 7.86 7.33 7.68
CA VAL A 181 7.80 5.87 7.52
C VAL A 181 8.97 5.18 8.24
N ARG A 182 8.69 4.11 9.00
CA ARG A 182 9.70 3.30 9.70
C ARG A 182 10.61 2.57 8.68
N PRO A 183 11.89 2.30 8.99
CA PRO A 183 12.77 1.54 8.08
C PRO A 183 12.25 0.15 7.70
N ALA A 184 11.62 -0.55 8.66
CA ALA A 184 11.03 -1.87 8.43
C ALA A 184 9.61 -1.82 7.84
N ALA A 185 9.01 -0.63 7.70
CA ALA A 185 7.66 -0.50 7.15
C ALA A 185 7.70 -0.39 5.63
N ARG A 186 6.59 -0.77 4.99
CA ARG A 186 6.40 -0.71 3.55
C ARG A 186 5.72 0.60 3.14
N LEU A 187 6.19 1.21 2.06
CA LEU A 187 5.58 2.35 1.40
C LEU A 187 5.28 2.00 -0.06
N VAL A 188 4.00 2.08 -0.44
CA VAL A 188 3.51 1.77 -1.79
C VAL A 188 2.73 2.95 -2.34
#